data_AF-A0AAN9GMA6-F1
#
_entry.id   AF-A0AAN9GMA6-F1
#
_cell.length_a   1.000
_cell.length_b   1.000
_cell.length_c   1.000
_cell.angle_alpha   90.00
_cell.angle_beta   90.00
_cell.angle_gamma   90.00
#
_symmetry.space_group_name_H-M   'P 1'
#
loop_
_entity.id
_entity.type
_entity.pdbx_description
1 polymer ?
#
loop_
_entity_poly.entity_id
_entity_poly.type
_entity_poly.pdbx_seq_one_letter_code
_entity_poly.pdbx_strand_id
1 'polypeptide(L)'
;MASPMLQVAVVVACVLCCGVQGARWNDPCNIRPYDLTEHGGEVTAPSHCTKGSVEWHYPQGTLQVNFHTDQHRPFTVCLTPGIGPLLNSVAQLVGGQKISVRNPQNGQTVCLPRADHRVVTVLLEQPTPQTYMTMYDFHLLYQ
;
A
#
# COMPACT_ATOMS: atom_id res chain seq x y z
N MET A 1 -1.24 29.19 40.14
CA MET A 1 -1.52 27.80 40.57
C MET A 1 -2.34 27.16 39.47
N ALA A 2 -1.76 26.27 38.66
CA ALA A 2 -2.48 25.62 37.57
C ALA A 2 -3.43 24.56 38.16
N SER A 3 -4.69 24.57 37.72
CA SER A 3 -5.72 23.64 38.18
C SER A 3 -5.32 22.20 37.84
N PRO A 4 -5.48 21.21 38.75
CA PRO A 4 -5.06 19.82 38.53
C PRO A 4 -5.71 19.18 37.29
N MET A 5 -6.86 19.69 36.84
CA MET A 5 -7.52 19.27 35.59
C MET A 5 -6.71 19.63 34.33
N LEU A 6 -5.95 20.73 34.35
CA LEU A 6 -5.13 21.16 33.22
C LEU A 6 -3.92 20.24 33.03
N GLN A 7 -3.37 19.70 34.12
CA GLN A 7 -2.23 18.77 34.06
C GLN A 7 -2.65 17.39 33.52
N VAL A 8 -3.82 16.89 33.91
CA VAL A 8 -4.36 15.62 33.39
C VAL A 8 -4.65 15.71 31.89
N ALA A 9 -5.23 16.83 31.43
CA ALA A 9 -5.52 17.05 30.01
C ALA A 9 -4.24 17.05 29.15
N VAL A 10 -3.16 17.67 29.63
CA VAL A 10 -1.87 17.71 28.92
C VAL A 10 -1.22 16.32 28.85
N VAL A 11 -1.26 15.55 29.94
CA VAL A 11 -0.69 14.18 29.95
C VAL A 11 -1.47 13.25 29.02
N VAL A 12 -2.81 13.31 29.01
CA VAL A 12 -3.65 12.51 28.11
C VAL A 12 -3.41 12.89 26.64
N ALA A 13 -3.29 14.19 26.34
CA ALA A 13 -2.97 14.66 24.98
C ALA A 13 -1.57 14.21 24.53
N CYS A 14 -0.56 14.22 25.40
CA CYS A 14 0.78 13.73 25.08
C CYS A 14 0.81 12.21 24.84
N VAL A 15 0.12 11.42 25.66
CA VAL A 15 0.04 9.96 25.48
C VAL A 15 -0.71 9.59 24.19
N LEU A 16 -1.77 10.32 23.86
CA LEU A 16 -2.49 10.14 22.59
C LEU A 16 -1.66 10.59 21.37
N CYS A 17 -0.93 11.71 21.45
CA CYS A 17 -0.09 12.18 20.34
C CYS A 17 1.15 11.30 20.11
N CYS A 18 1.78 10.79 21.17
CA CYS A 18 2.96 9.92 21.05
C CYS A 18 2.58 8.47 20.71
N GLY A 19 1.42 7.97 21.16
CA GLY A 19 0.94 6.62 20.84
C GLY A 19 0.63 6.39 19.36
N VAL A 20 0.24 7.44 18.62
CA VAL A 20 -0.12 7.34 17.19
C VAL A 20 1.13 7.33 16.29
N GLN A 21 2.26 7.89 16.73
CA GLN A 21 3.49 7.93 15.92
C GLN A 21 4.25 6.60 15.93
N GLY A 22 4.15 5.80 17.00
CA GLY A 22 4.73 4.45 17.08
C GLY A 22 4.04 3.42 16.20
N ALA A 23 2.84 3.72 15.69
CA ALA A 23 2.02 2.77 14.93
C ALA A 23 2.50 2.52 13.50
N ARG A 24 3.39 3.35 12.93
CA ARG A 24 3.81 3.22 11.53
C ARG A 24 4.60 1.95 11.22
N TRP A 25 5.33 1.42 12.19
CA TRP A 25 6.22 0.27 11.97
C TRP A 25 5.51 -1.09 12.10
N ASN A 26 4.38 -1.12 12.80
CA ASN A 26 3.54 -2.30 13.07
C ASN A 26 2.11 -2.13 12.52
N ASP A 27 1.91 -1.24 11.55
CA ASP A 27 0.61 -1.09 10.90
C ASP A 27 0.30 -2.38 10.14
N PRO A 28 -0.78 -3.12 10.46
CA PRO A 28 -1.14 -4.34 9.75
C PRO A 28 -1.44 -4.10 8.26
N CYS A 29 -1.67 -2.85 7.86
CA CYS A 29 -1.86 -2.46 6.47
C CYS A 29 -0.54 -2.14 5.74
N ASN A 30 0.60 -2.30 6.40
CA ASN A 30 1.90 -2.27 5.78
C ASN A 30 2.31 -3.68 5.33
N ILE A 31 2.19 -3.93 4.03
CA ILE A 31 2.44 -5.21 3.39
C ILE A 31 3.93 -5.32 3.11
N ARG A 32 4.60 -6.25 3.77
CA ARG A 32 6.00 -6.61 3.54
C ARG A 32 6.08 -8.02 2.98
N PRO A 33 6.10 -8.19 1.65
CA PRO A 33 6.23 -9.51 1.06
C PRO A 33 7.57 -10.14 1.49
N TYR A 34 7.53 -11.39 1.94
CA TYR A 34 8.68 -12.20 2.30
C TYR A 34 8.70 -13.47 1.43
N ASP A 35 9.84 -14.17 1.40
CA ASP A 35 10.04 -15.41 0.64
C ASP A 35 9.71 -15.32 -0.86
N LEU A 36 9.98 -14.16 -1.47
CA LEU A 36 9.82 -13.97 -2.91
C LEU A 36 10.93 -14.67 -3.70
N THR A 37 10.58 -15.11 -4.91
CA THR A 37 11.54 -15.71 -5.85
C THR A 37 12.19 -14.63 -6.72
N GLU A 38 13.18 -15.01 -7.53
CA GLU A 38 13.78 -14.12 -8.55
C GLU A 38 12.76 -13.63 -9.60
N HIS A 39 11.65 -14.35 -9.77
CA HIS A 39 10.55 -13.96 -10.65
C HIS A 39 9.50 -13.07 -9.96
N GLY A 40 9.70 -12.77 -8.67
CA GLY A 40 8.77 -12.06 -7.80
C GLY A 40 7.90 -13.04 -7.02
N GLY A 41 6.62 -12.69 -6.85
CA GLY A 41 5.68 -13.52 -6.10
C GLY A 41 4.33 -12.84 -5.92
N GLU A 42 3.52 -13.40 -5.02
CA GLU A 42 2.15 -12.99 -4.81
C GLU A 42 1.92 -12.63 -3.34
N VAL A 43 1.18 -11.55 -3.12
CA VAL A 43 0.79 -11.10 -1.79
C VAL A 43 -0.64 -10.57 -1.82
N THR A 44 -1.34 -10.72 -0.71
CA THR A 44 -2.73 -10.26 -0.58
C THR A 44 -2.80 -9.24 0.55
N ALA A 45 -3.34 -8.06 0.24
CA ALA A 45 -3.61 -7.03 1.23
C ALA A 45 -4.73 -7.50 2.20
N PRO A 46 -4.63 -7.25 3.52
CA PRO A 46 -5.70 -7.60 4.44
C PRO A 46 -7.03 -6.91 4.07
N SER A 47 -8.13 -7.65 4.16
CA SER A 47 -9.47 -7.20 3.72
C SER A 47 -10.00 -5.93 4.40
N HIS A 48 -9.53 -5.65 5.61
CA HIS A 48 -9.91 -4.47 6.39
C HIS A 48 -9.07 -3.23 6.03
N CYS A 49 -7.99 -3.39 5.28
CA CYS A 49 -7.08 -2.31 4.92
C CYS A 49 -7.58 -1.54 3.70
N THR A 50 -8.05 -0.32 3.94
CA THR A 50 -8.46 0.59 2.87
C THR A 50 -7.32 1.52 2.47
N LYS A 51 -6.33 1.71 3.33
CA LYS A 51 -5.07 2.39 3.02
C LYS A 51 -3.92 1.62 3.64
N GLY A 52 -2.74 1.78 3.08
CA GLY A 52 -1.52 1.21 3.64
C GLY A 52 -0.36 1.40 2.69
N SER A 53 0.66 0.55 2.84
CA SER A 53 1.85 0.56 2.00
C SER A 53 2.22 -0.85 1.58
N VAL A 54 2.86 -0.98 0.43
CA VAL A 54 3.57 -2.18 -0.02
C VAL A 54 5.05 -1.86 0.06
N GLU A 55 5.75 -2.44 1.01
CA GLU A 55 7.18 -2.32 1.24
C GLU A 55 7.89 -3.56 0.68
N TRP A 56 8.43 -3.43 -0.53
CA TRP A 56 9.06 -4.53 -1.25
C TRP A 56 10.58 -4.38 -1.20
N HIS A 57 11.19 -5.13 -0.29
CA HIS A 57 12.64 -5.19 -0.10
C HIS A 57 13.30 -6.10 -1.14
N TYR A 58 14.49 -5.69 -1.60
CA TYR A 58 15.28 -6.36 -2.64
C TYR A 58 14.43 -6.80 -3.84
N PRO A 59 13.72 -5.85 -4.47
CA PRO A 59 12.67 -6.22 -5.38
C PRO A 59 13.20 -6.84 -6.68
N GLN A 60 12.60 -7.97 -7.10
CA GLN A 60 12.95 -8.72 -8.31
C GLN A 60 11.70 -9.26 -9.02
N GLY A 61 11.70 -9.22 -10.34
CA GLY A 61 10.60 -9.74 -11.15
C GLY A 61 9.29 -8.97 -10.98
N THR A 62 8.17 -9.70 -10.89
CA THR A 62 6.82 -9.11 -10.79
C THR A 62 6.16 -9.49 -9.47
N LEU A 63 5.75 -8.48 -8.70
CA LEU A 63 4.91 -8.67 -7.52
C LEU A 63 3.44 -8.55 -7.93
N GLN A 64 2.69 -9.61 -7.67
CA GLN A 64 1.23 -9.62 -7.78
C GLN A 64 0.63 -9.25 -6.42
N VAL A 65 -0.08 -8.13 -6.34
CA VAL A 65 -0.76 -7.66 -5.14
C VAL A 65 -2.27 -7.79 -5.34
N ASN A 66 -2.92 -8.59 -4.51
CA ASN A 66 -4.38 -8.72 -4.51
C ASN A 66 -4.99 -7.81 -3.45
N PHE A 67 -5.83 -6.87 -3.88
CA PHE A 67 -6.63 -6.04 -2.99
C PHE A 67 -8.05 -6.59 -2.95
N HIS A 68 -8.61 -6.71 -1.74
CA HIS A 68 -9.99 -7.12 -1.53
C HIS A 68 -10.53 -6.42 -0.29
N THR A 69 -11.85 -6.40 -0.12
CA THR A 69 -12.49 -5.67 0.98
C THR A 69 -13.70 -6.39 1.56
N ASP A 70 -13.86 -6.29 2.88
CA ASP A 70 -15.04 -6.80 3.59
C ASP A 70 -16.31 -5.98 3.32
N GLN A 71 -16.18 -4.79 2.71
CA GLN A 71 -17.31 -3.88 2.50
C GLN A 71 -18.23 -4.27 1.33
N HIS A 72 -17.93 -5.36 0.61
CA HIS A 72 -18.79 -5.93 -0.45
C HIS A 72 -19.23 -4.95 -1.55
N ARG A 73 -18.54 -3.82 -1.70
CA ARG A 73 -18.82 -2.77 -2.67
C ARG A 73 -17.65 -2.60 -3.65
N PRO A 74 -17.90 -2.18 -4.89
CA PRO A 74 -16.84 -1.88 -5.85
C PRO A 74 -15.87 -0.83 -5.30
N PHE A 75 -14.60 -0.96 -5.67
CA PHE A 75 -13.56 -0.02 -5.27
C PHE A 75 -12.51 0.11 -6.37
N THR A 76 -11.83 1.24 -6.34
CA THR A 76 -10.67 1.52 -7.18
C THR A 76 -9.41 1.50 -6.33
N VAL A 77 -8.37 0.84 -6.80
CA VAL A 77 -7.05 0.88 -6.17
C VAL A 77 -6.27 2.07 -6.74
N CYS A 78 -5.82 2.95 -5.87
CA CYS A 78 -4.92 4.05 -6.21
C CYS A 78 -3.56 3.85 -5.53
N LEU A 79 -2.49 4.08 -6.28
CA LEU A 79 -1.12 3.92 -5.84
C LEU A 79 -0.39 5.26 -5.84
N THR A 80 0.33 5.55 -4.76
CA THR A 80 1.16 6.74 -4.61
C THR A 80 2.61 6.29 -4.41
N PRO A 81 3.58 6.92 -5.08
CA PRO A 81 4.98 6.53 -4.93
C PRO A 81 5.49 6.90 -3.54
N GLY A 82 6.16 5.96 -2.88
CA GLY A 82 6.82 6.13 -1.58
C GLY A 82 8.34 6.24 -1.71
N ILE A 83 9.06 5.43 -0.93
CA ILE A 83 10.53 5.35 -0.89
C ILE A 83 11.05 4.45 -2.02
N GLY A 84 12.09 4.89 -2.74
CA GLY A 84 12.67 4.14 -3.86
C GLY A 84 11.65 3.64 -4.92
N PRO A 85 10.66 4.44 -5.35
CA PRO A 85 9.54 3.99 -6.16
C PRO A 85 9.94 3.82 -7.62
N LEU A 86 10.74 2.80 -7.90
CA LEU A 86 11.16 2.41 -9.24
C LEU A 86 10.36 1.18 -9.67
N LEU A 87 9.56 1.32 -10.71
CA LEU A 87 8.86 0.25 -11.39
C LEU A 87 9.07 0.40 -12.90
N ASN A 88 9.24 -0.73 -13.58
CA ASN A 88 9.16 -0.82 -15.04
C ASN A 88 7.72 -0.63 -15.49
N SER A 89 6.78 -1.33 -14.85
CA SER A 89 5.37 -1.28 -15.21
C SER A 89 4.45 -1.47 -14.01
N VAL A 90 3.26 -0.87 -14.10
CA VAL A 90 2.11 -1.14 -13.27
C VAL A 90 0.96 -1.55 -14.17
N ALA A 91 0.33 -2.69 -13.87
CA ALA A 91 -0.83 -3.15 -14.61
C ALA A 91 -1.89 -3.74 -13.68
N GLN A 92 -3.15 -3.60 -14.06
CA GLN A 92 -4.24 -4.38 -13.48
C GLN A 92 -4.40 -5.69 -14.25
N LEU A 93 -4.63 -6.80 -13.56
CA LEU A 93 -4.98 -8.07 -14.20
C LEU A 93 -6.51 -8.24 -14.20
N VAL A 94 -7.13 -8.27 -15.39
CA VAL A 94 -8.58 -8.42 -15.58
C VAL A 94 -8.84 -9.56 -16.55
N GLY A 95 -9.46 -10.64 -16.09
CA GLY A 95 -9.76 -11.81 -16.94
C GLY A 95 -8.53 -12.42 -17.61
N GLY A 96 -7.35 -12.35 -16.96
CA GLY A 96 -6.07 -12.79 -17.50
C GLY A 96 -5.38 -11.79 -18.43
N GLN A 97 -6.01 -10.66 -18.75
CA GLN A 97 -5.41 -9.59 -19.55
C GLN A 97 -4.78 -8.52 -18.65
N LYS A 98 -3.58 -8.07 -19.02
CA LYS A 98 -2.89 -6.96 -18.35
C LYS A 98 -3.36 -5.63 -18.93
N ILE A 99 -3.95 -4.79 -18.10
CA ILE A 99 -4.30 -3.40 -18.42
C ILE A 99 -3.26 -2.50 -17.79
N SER A 100 -2.29 -2.04 -18.58
CA SER A 100 -1.23 -1.16 -18.10
C SER A 100 -1.77 0.20 -17.73
N VAL A 101 -1.24 0.76 -16.65
CA VAL A 101 -1.43 2.17 -16.27
C VAL A 101 -0.10 2.88 -16.22
N ARG A 102 -0.15 4.21 -16.12
CA ARG A 102 1.06 5.00 -15.90
C ARG A 102 1.69 4.63 -14.56
N ASN A 103 3.01 4.53 -14.51
CA ASN A 103 3.69 4.30 -13.25
C ASN A 103 3.51 5.53 -12.32
N PRO A 104 3.20 5.31 -11.03
CA PRO A 104 3.21 6.36 -10.02
C PRO A 104 4.64 6.89 -9.85
N GLN A 105 4.85 8.18 -10.13
CA GLN A 105 6.16 8.85 -10.09
C GLN A 105 6.02 10.29 -9.58
N ASN A 106 7.08 10.85 -9.00
CA ASN A 106 7.14 12.25 -8.58
C ASN A 106 5.99 12.67 -7.64
N GLY A 107 5.60 11.79 -6.71
CA GLY A 107 4.49 12.03 -5.79
C GLY A 107 3.09 11.94 -6.42
N GLN A 108 2.96 11.62 -7.70
CA GLN A 108 1.67 11.54 -8.38
C GLN A 108 0.97 10.22 -8.07
N THR A 109 -0.22 10.32 -7.48
CA THR A 109 -1.13 9.18 -7.31
C THR A 109 -1.71 8.77 -8.67
N VAL A 110 -1.68 7.46 -8.96
CA VAL A 110 -2.32 6.86 -10.14
C VAL A 110 -3.36 5.86 -9.69
N CYS A 111 -4.56 5.98 -10.23
CA CYS A 111 -5.65 5.04 -9.97
C CYS A 111 -5.80 4.05 -11.13
N LEU A 112 -5.99 2.79 -10.77
CA LEU A 112 -6.27 1.73 -11.73
C LEU A 112 -7.68 1.88 -12.29
N PRO A 113 -7.97 1.35 -13.49
CA PRO A 113 -9.33 1.26 -13.99
C PRO A 113 -10.25 0.62 -12.97
N ARG A 114 -11.50 1.10 -12.93
CA ARG A 114 -12.53 0.49 -12.10
C ARG A 114 -12.70 -0.97 -12.53
N ALA A 115 -12.64 -1.87 -11.56
CA ALA A 115 -13.11 -3.25 -11.73
C ALA A 115 -14.38 -3.43 -10.91
N ASP A 116 -15.37 -4.11 -11.51
CA ASP A 116 -16.58 -4.51 -10.80
C ASP A 116 -16.38 -5.82 -9.99
N HIS A 117 -15.13 -6.30 -9.93
CA HIS A 117 -14.74 -7.49 -9.19
C HIS A 117 -14.49 -7.16 -7.72
N ARG A 118 -14.76 -8.14 -6.83
CA ARG A 118 -14.49 -8.03 -5.39
C ARG A 118 -13.00 -8.08 -5.04
N VAL A 119 -12.18 -8.52 -5.98
CA VAL A 119 -10.73 -8.59 -5.88
C VAL A 119 -10.14 -7.82 -7.06
N VAL A 120 -9.21 -6.91 -6.76
CA VAL A 120 -8.43 -6.18 -7.76
C VAL A 120 -7.00 -6.67 -7.68
N THR A 121 -6.52 -7.33 -8.74
CA THR A 121 -5.15 -7.82 -8.83
C THR A 121 -4.29 -6.81 -9.57
N VAL A 122 -3.18 -6.42 -8.94
CA VAL A 122 -2.23 -5.43 -9.45
C VAL A 122 -0.88 -6.09 -9.64
N LEU A 123 -0.27 -5.89 -10.80
CA LEU A 123 1.07 -6.36 -11.13
C LEU A 123 2.02 -5.17 -11.06
N LEU A 124 3.04 -5.30 -10.22
CA LEU A 124 4.12 -4.33 -10.03
C LEU A 124 5.41 -4.97 -10.54
N GLU A 125 5.94 -4.49 -11.65
CA GLU A 125 7.16 -5.04 -12.27
C GLU A 125 8.36 -4.15 -11.97
N GLN A 126 9.48 -4.76 -11.55
CA GLN A 126 10.66 -4.04 -11.09
C GLN A 126 11.76 -3.96 -12.16
N PRO A 127 12.52 -2.84 -12.21
CA PRO A 127 13.72 -2.77 -13.01
C PRO A 127 14.83 -3.64 -12.43
N THR A 128 15.61 -4.28 -13.30
CA THR A 128 16.86 -4.94 -12.94
C THR A 128 18.06 -4.10 -13.40
N PRO A 129 19.01 -3.72 -12.53
CA PRO A 129 19.12 -4.05 -11.10
C PRO A 129 18.41 -3.05 -10.17
N GLN A 130 17.83 -3.57 -9.08
CA GLN A 130 17.31 -2.79 -7.94
C GLN A 130 18.00 -3.28 -6.66
N THR A 131 18.49 -2.34 -5.84
CA THR A 131 19.50 -2.66 -4.82
C THR A 131 18.98 -2.67 -3.38
N TYR A 132 17.83 -2.06 -3.09
CA TYR A 132 17.42 -1.92 -1.70
C TYR A 132 15.92 -2.13 -1.44
N MET A 133 15.07 -1.16 -1.77
CA MET A 133 13.64 -1.29 -1.54
C MET A 133 12.86 -0.42 -2.51
N THR A 134 11.64 -0.86 -2.79
CA THR A 134 10.60 0.00 -3.32
C THR A 134 9.43 0.06 -2.34
N MET A 135 8.76 1.21 -2.29
CA MET A 135 7.57 1.39 -1.48
C MET A 135 6.51 2.16 -2.26
N TYR A 136 5.28 1.68 -2.18
CA TYR A 136 4.11 2.34 -2.72
C TYR A 136 3.01 2.37 -1.67
N ASP A 137 2.42 3.55 -1.46
CA ASP A 137 1.22 3.66 -0.65
C ASP A 137 0.01 3.28 -1.52
N PHE A 138 -0.93 2.54 -0.95
CA PHE A 138 -2.19 2.23 -1.61
C PHE A 138 -3.36 2.89 -0.88
N HIS A 139 -4.40 3.22 -1.64
CA HIS A 139 -5.68 3.69 -1.13
C HIS A 139 -6.82 3.09 -1.97
N LEU A 140 -7.79 2.48 -1.29
CA LEU A 140 -8.99 1.92 -1.88
C LEU A 140 -10.09 2.98 -1.83
N LEU A 141 -10.44 3.50 -3.01
CA LEU A 141 -11.52 4.47 -3.15
C LEU A 141 -12.81 3.73 -3.47
N TYR A 142 -13.75 3.81 -2.53
CA TYR A 142 -15.07 3.26 -2.72
C TYR A 142 -15.96 4.20 -3.51
N GLN A 143 -16.90 3.60 -4.25
CA GLN A 143 -17.91 4.31 -5.02
C GLN A 143 -19.30 4.12 -4.42
#